data_AF-A0A4U9UPB4-F1
#
_entry.id   AF-A0A4U9UPB4-F1
#
_cell.length_a   1.000
_cell.length_b   1.000
_cell.length_c   1.000
_cell.angle_alpha   90.00
_cell.angle_beta   90.00
_cell.angle_gamma   90.00
#
_symmetry.space_group_name_H-M   'P 1'
#
loop_
_entity.id
_entity.type
_entity.pdbx_description
1 polymer ?
#
loop_
_entity_poly.entity_id
_entity_poly.type
_entity_poly.pdbx_seq_one_letter_code
_entity_poly.pdbx_strand_id
1 'polypeptide(L)'
;MQIDPPTFIGVSNNLQTWRAEGKHTVSICMLVQHPGGEAELKEPEKCAEWRWCSPNDLPEPHFEASRTAIHLWLNQQAYLPVL
;
A
#
# COMPACT_ATOMS: atom_id res chain seq x y z
N MET A 1 0.18 -17.96 -12.31
CA MET A 1 -0.66 -16.77 -12.11
C MET A 1 -0.07 -15.64 -12.96
N GLN A 2 -0.86 -15.05 -13.85
CA GLN A 2 -0.43 -13.91 -14.68
C GLN A 2 -1.12 -12.66 -14.11
N ILE A 3 -0.33 -11.64 -13.80
CA ILE A 3 -0.83 -10.31 -13.44
C ILE A 3 -0.48 -9.35 -14.57
N ASP A 4 -1.31 -8.34 -14.78
CA ASP A 4 -1.03 -7.30 -15.76
C ASP A 4 0.23 -6.50 -15.37
N PRO A 5 0.89 -5.81 -16.31
CA PRO A 5 1.98 -4.91 -15.99
C PRO A 5 1.52 -3.85 -14.97
N PRO A 6 2.23 -3.66 -13.86
CA PRO A 6 1.82 -2.69 -12.87
C PRO A 6 2.00 -1.26 -13.41
N THR A 7 1.09 -0.37 -13.05
CA THR A 7 1.14 1.05 -13.40
C THR A 7 1.55 1.88 -12.19
N PHE A 8 2.32 2.93 -12.44
CA PHE A 8 2.68 3.88 -11.39
C PHE A 8 1.45 4.68 -10.94
N ILE A 9 1.23 4.78 -9.63
CA ILE A 9 0.14 5.57 -9.05
C ILE A 9 0.62 6.70 -8.16
N GLY A 10 1.85 6.65 -7.64
CA GLY A 10 2.37 7.74 -6.84
C GLY A 10 3.56 7.39 -5.98
N VAL A 11 3.95 8.33 -5.12
CA VAL A 11 5.05 8.20 -4.18
C VAL A 11 4.55 8.49 -2.78
N SER A 12 4.83 7.58 -1.84
CA SER A 12 4.69 7.85 -0.41
C SER A 12 6.04 8.25 0.17
N ASN A 13 6.05 9.31 0.96
CA ASN A 13 7.22 9.80 1.68
C ASN A 13 6.85 9.89 3.15
N ASN A 14 7.47 9.08 4.01
CA ASN A 14 7.06 8.91 5.43
C ASN A 14 7.47 10.10 6.32
N LEU A 15 7.23 11.34 5.86
CA LEU A 15 7.64 12.57 6.52
C LEU A 15 7.01 12.76 7.90
N GLN A 16 5.85 12.12 8.15
CA GLN A 16 5.15 12.22 9.42
C GLN A 16 5.67 11.23 10.47
N THR A 17 6.08 10.02 10.06
CA THR A 17 6.41 8.94 11.00
C THR A 17 7.92 8.67 11.13
N TRP A 18 8.75 9.06 10.16
CA TRP A 18 10.16 8.65 10.09
C TRP A 18 10.96 8.94 11.37
N ARG A 19 10.63 10.01 12.09
CA ARG A 19 11.32 10.36 13.34
C ARG A 19 11.06 9.33 14.44
N ALA A 20 9.82 8.88 14.58
CA ALA A 20 9.44 7.86 15.55
C ALA A 20 9.91 6.46 15.11
N GLU A 21 9.86 6.19 13.80
CA GLU A 21 10.31 4.93 13.20
C GLU A 21 11.84 4.81 13.14
N GLY A 22 12.57 5.92 13.26
CA GLY A 22 14.03 5.96 13.14
C GLY A 22 14.54 5.74 11.71
N LYS A 23 13.66 5.78 10.71
CA LYS A 23 14.01 5.53 9.30
C LYS A 23 13.16 6.37 8.36
N HIS A 24 13.84 7.11 7.48
CA HIS A 24 13.21 7.84 6.40
C HIS A 24 13.19 6.97 5.13
N THR A 25 12.03 6.85 4.50
CA THR A 25 11.79 6.03 3.31
C THR A 25 10.90 6.75 2.30
N VAL A 26 11.20 6.50 1.03
CA VAL A 26 10.38 6.90 -0.11
C VAL A 26 9.94 5.62 -0.81
N SER A 27 8.63 5.41 -0.89
CA SER A 27 8.02 4.22 -1.48
C SER A 27 7.37 4.57 -2.81
N ILE A 28 7.73 3.84 -3.87
CA ILE A 28 7.06 3.91 -5.17
C ILE A 28 5.82 3.03 -5.12
N CYS A 29 4.65 3.63 -5.32
CA CYS A 29 3.38 2.96 -5.27
C CYS A 29 2.97 2.53 -6.69
N MET A 30 2.68 1.25 -6.84
CA MET A 30 2.32 0.62 -8.10
C MET A 30 0.96 -0.08 -7.96
N LEU A 31 0.13 -0.02 -8.99
CA LEU A 31 -1.18 -0.66 -9.06
C LEU A 31 -1.18 -1.76 -10.11
N VAL A 32 -1.82 -2.88 -9.79
CA VAL A 32 -2.03 -3.98 -10.75
C VAL A 32 -3.44 -4.54 -10.59
N GLN A 33 -4.03 -4.98 -11.70
CA GLN A 33 -5.26 -5.75 -11.66
C GLN A 33 -4.94 -7.21 -11.36
N HIS A 34 -5.47 -7.70 -10.25
CA HIS A 34 -5.41 -9.10 -9.89
C HIS A 34 -6.70 -9.79 -10.35
N PRO A 35 -6.67 -11.02 -10.90
CA PRO A 35 -7.86 -11.74 -11.34
C PRO A 35 -8.82 -12.15 -10.20
N GLY A 36 -8.64 -11.63 -8.98
CA GLY A 36 -9.30 -12.10 -7.76
C GLY A 36 -8.89 -13.51 -7.35
N GLY A 37 -9.72 -14.18 -6.56
CA GLY A 37 -9.47 -15.51 -6.01
C GLY A 37 -9.29 -15.50 -4.48
N GLU A 38 -8.97 -16.65 -3.91
CA GLU A 38 -8.68 -16.76 -2.48
C GLU A 38 -7.27 -16.24 -2.17
N ALA A 39 -7.15 -15.47 -1.09
CA ALA A 39 -5.88 -14.95 -0.65
C ALA A 39 -5.11 -16.04 0.12
N GLU A 40 -3.94 -16.43 -0.37
CA GLU A 40 -3.16 -17.53 0.20
C GLU A 40 -1.99 -17.02 1.05
N LEU A 41 -1.89 -17.50 2.29
CA LEU A 41 -0.75 -17.21 3.15
C LEU A 41 0.47 -18.06 2.79
N LYS A 42 1.45 -17.43 2.11
CA LYS A 42 2.67 -18.10 1.65
C LYS A 42 3.86 -18.05 2.62
N GLU A 43 3.88 -17.08 3.55
CA GLU A 43 4.97 -16.85 4.50
C GLU A 43 4.41 -16.71 5.93
N PRO A 44 3.92 -17.79 6.55
CA PRO A 44 3.24 -17.75 7.85
C PRO A 44 4.13 -17.31 9.01
N GLU A 45 5.44 -17.36 8.85
CA GLU A 45 6.42 -16.86 9.82
C GLU A 45 6.61 -15.34 9.77
N LYS A 46 6.14 -14.67 8.71
CA LYS A 46 6.23 -13.22 8.52
C LYS A 46 4.87 -12.52 8.56
N CYS A 47 3.85 -13.14 7.99
CA CYS A 47 2.52 -12.58 7.84
C CYS A 47 1.50 -13.44 8.59
N ALA A 48 0.63 -12.80 9.38
CA ALA A 48 -0.42 -13.51 10.11
C ALA A 48 -1.57 -13.97 9.19
N GLU A 49 -1.89 -13.18 8.17
CA GLU A 49 -2.99 -13.45 7.24
C GLU A 49 -2.80 -12.71 5.91
N TRP A 50 -3.58 -13.11 4.91
CA TRP A 50 -3.86 -12.32 3.71
C TRP A 50 -5.37 -12.23 3.51
N ARG A 51 -5.86 -11.05 3.14
CA ARG A 51 -7.28 -10.82 2.88
C ARG A 51 -7.50 -9.72 1.85
N TRP A 52 -8.59 -9.85 1.10
CA TRP A 52 -9.11 -8.76 0.27
C TRP A 52 -9.86 -7.76 1.15
N CYS A 53 -9.57 -6.47 0.98
CA CYS A 53 -10.20 -5.39 1.74
C CYS A 53 -10.79 -4.35 0.79
N SER A 54 -11.82 -3.64 1.23
CA SER A 54 -12.31 -2.46 0.51
C SER A 54 -11.29 -1.33 0.64
N PRO A 55 -10.95 -0.61 -0.44
CA PRO A 55 -10.07 0.55 -0.35
C PRO A 55 -10.67 1.72 0.44
N ASN A 56 -11.98 1.71 0.65
CA ASN A 56 -12.69 2.70 1.48
C ASN A 56 -12.86 2.24 2.95
N ASP A 57 -12.44 1.03 3.29
CA ASP A 57 -12.56 0.44 4.63
C ASP A 57 -11.31 -0.40 4.92
N LEU A 58 -10.19 0.30 5.08
CA LEU A 58 -8.88 -0.31 5.32
C LEU A 58 -8.75 -0.74 6.79
N PRO A 59 -8.12 -1.89 7.06
CA PRO A 59 -7.92 -2.35 8.43
C PRO A 59 -6.91 -1.51 9.21
N GLU A 60 -7.05 -1.50 10.53
CA GLU A 60 -6.18 -0.80 11.46
C GLU A 60 -5.49 -1.75 12.48
N PRO A 61 -4.27 -1.43 12.94
CA PRO A 61 -3.42 -0.32 12.49
C PRO A 61 -2.87 -0.57 11.07
N HIS A 62 -2.84 0.48 10.24
CA HIS A 62 -2.32 0.39 8.87
C HIS A 62 -0.97 1.08 8.69
N PHE A 63 -0.06 0.43 7.97
CA PHE A 63 1.23 1.02 7.59
C PHE A 63 1.06 2.27 6.69
N GLU A 64 1.77 3.35 7.00
CA GLU A 64 1.57 4.65 6.33
C GLU A 64 1.71 4.56 4.80
N ALA A 65 2.72 3.86 4.29
CA ALA A 65 2.99 3.83 2.86
C ALA A 65 1.85 3.21 2.04
N SER A 66 1.24 2.13 2.52
CA SER A 66 0.10 1.50 1.84
C SER A 66 -1.17 2.32 2.00
N ARG A 67 -1.38 3.00 3.13
CA ARG A 67 -2.49 3.95 3.30
C ARG A 67 -2.39 5.10 2.30
N THR A 68 -1.20 5.72 2.18
CA THR A 68 -0.93 6.79 1.23
C THR A 68 -1.11 6.31 -0.20
N ALA A 69 -0.62 5.11 -0.55
CA ALA A 69 -0.83 4.53 -1.88
C ALA A 69 -2.31 4.41 -2.27
N ILE A 70 -3.15 3.91 -1.37
CA ILE A 70 -4.61 3.79 -1.60
C ILE A 70 -5.23 5.18 -1.75
N HIS A 71 -4.88 6.14 -0.90
CA HIS A 71 -5.37 7.52 -1.00
C HIS A 71 -5.00 8.16 -2.34
N LEU A 72 -3.73 8.09 -2.74
CA LEU A 72 -3.23 8.63 -3.99
C LEU A 72 -3.98 8.05 -5.20
N TRP A 73 -4.19 6.73 -5.20
CA TRP A 73 -4.94 6.04 -6.24
C TRP A 73 -6.41 6.49 -6.30
N LEU A 74 -7.11 6.54 -5.16
CA LEU A 74 -8.51 6.95 -5.11
C LEU A 74 -8.71 8.41 -5.56
N ASN A 75 -7.74 9.29 -5.26
CA ASN A 75 -7.83 10.72 -5.55
C ASN A 75 -7.12 11.13 -6.86
N GLN A 76 -6.54 10.19 -7.60
CA GLN A 76 -5.78 10.47 -8.83
C GLN A 76 -4.65 11.48 -8.63
N GLN A 77 -3.94 11.37 -7.50
CA GLN A 77 -2.79 12.20 -7.15
C GLN A 77 -1.53 11.34 -7.14
N ALA A 78 -0.39 11.91 -7.51
CA ALA A 78 0.88 11.18 -7.52
C ALA A 78 1.74 11.43 -6.27
N TYR A 79 1.41 12.42 -5.44
CA TYR A 79 2.18 12.76 -4.25
C TYR A 79 1.36 13.61 -3.26
N LEU A 80 1.62 13.43 -1.97
CA LEU A 80 1.13 14.31 -0.89
C LEU A 80 2.32 14.93 -0.18
N PRO A 81 2.48 16.26 -0.21
CA PRO A 81 3.63 16.92 0.39
C PRO A 81 3.60 16.87 1.92
N VAL A 82 2.42 16.98 2.55
CA VAL A 82 2.15 16.77 3.98
C VAL A 82 0.62 16.66 4.16
N LEU A 83 0.11 15.79 5.05
CA LEU A 83 -1.24 15.90 5.63
C LEU A 83 -1.24 16.95 6.74
#